data_AF-A0A0E1NBB4-F1
#
_entry.id   AF-A0A0E1NBB4-F1
#
_cell.length_a   1.000
_cell.length_b   1.000
_cell.length_c   1.000
_cell.angle_alpha   90.00
_cell.angle_beta   90.00
_cell.angle_gamma   90.00
#
_symmetry.space_group_name_H-M   'P 1'
#
loop_
_entity.id
_entity.type
_entity.pdbx_description
1 polymer ?
#
loop_
_entity_poly.entity_id
_entity_poly.type
_entity_poly.pdbx_seq_one_letter_code
_entity_poly.pdbx_strand_id
1 'polypeptide(L)'
;MKPKDQRKEEVMGILEEHCHALKEQFSESPPPVINWPKTRELADKAQLDIYTARLVLMKLVDENRVKMSETKVMNSLRWFIAHPTEK
;
A
#
# COMPACT_ATOMS: atom_id res chain seq x y z
N MET A 1 -2.65 -11.73 -20.32
CA MET A 1 -2.98 -11.32 -18.94
C MET A 1 -1.76 -11.60 -18.07
N LYS A 2 -1.22 -10.62 -17.34
CA LYS A 2 -0.15 -10.89 -16.35
C LYS A 2 -0.67 -11.91 -15.30
N PRO A 3 0.11 -12.92 -14.88
CA PRO A 3 -0.25 -13.83 -13.79
C PRO A 3 -0.71 -13.06 -12.55
N LYS A 4 -1.63 -13.64 -11.77
CA LYS A 4 -2.20 -12.99 -10.58
C LYS A 4 -1.11 -12.59 -9.57
N ASP A 5 -0.08 -13.42 -9.43
CA ASP A 5 1.04 -13.16 -8.53
C ASP A 5 1.92 -12.01 -9.02
N GLN A 6 2.14 -11.90 -10.34
CA GLN A 6 2.93 -10.79 -10.91
C GLN A 6 2.30 -9.42 -10.62
N ARG A 7 0.97 -9.31 -10.67
CA ARG A 7 0.27 -8.06 -10.35
C ARG A 7 0.37 -7.71 -8.87
N LYS A 8 0.37 -8.71 -8.00
CA LYS A 8 0.52 -8.51 -6.56
C LYS A 8 1.91 -7.96 -6.23
N GLU A 9 2.95 -8.54 -6.81
CA GLU A 9 4.33 -8.05 -6.63
C GLU A 9 4.54 -6.66 -7.23
N GLU A 10 3.92 -6.35 -8.38
CA GLU A 10 3.95 -5.01 -8.98
C GLU A 10 3.35 -3.95 -8.04
N VAL A 11 2.16 -4.20 -7.50
CA VAL A 11 1.52 -3.28 -6.53
C VAL A 11 2.33 -3.17 -5.24
N MET A 12 2.92 -4.27 -4.77
CA MET A 12 3.78 -4.26 -3.58
C MET A 12 5.02 -3.40 -3.79
N GLY A 13 5.74 -3.57 -4.91
CA GLY A 13 6.94 -2.78 -5.19
C GLY A 13 6.67 -1.28 -5.29
N ILE A 14 5.53 -0.90 -5.89
CA ILE A 14 5.08 0.51 -5.94
C ILE A 14 4.80 1.05 -4.53
N LEU A 15 4.15 0.25 -3.69
CA LEU A 15 3.85 0.63 -2.31
C LEU A 15 5.14 0.75 -1.48
N GLU A 16 6.10 -0.16 -1.64
CA GLU A 16 7.41 -0.11 -1.01
C GLU A 16 8.18 1.16 -1.37
N GLU A 17 8.22 1.53 -2.65
CA GLU A 17 8.83 2.78 -3.14
C GLU A 17 8.20 4.00 -2.43
N HIS A 18 6.87 4.07 -2.37
CA HIS A 18 6.17 5.16 -1.68
C HIS A 18 6.48 5.18 -0.18
N CYS A 19 6.46 4.02 0.47
CA CYS A 19 6.71 3.93 1.91
C CYS A 19 8.16 4.27 2.25
N HIS A 20 9.13 3.93 1.39
CA HIS A 20 10.54 4.30 1.56
C HIS A 20 10.71 5.81 1.52
N ALA A 21 10.16 6.47 0.49
CA ALA A 21 10.21 7.93 0.37
C ALA A 21 9.56 8.63 1.59
N LEU A 22 8.45 8.09 2.09
CA LEU A 22 7.82 8.59 3.32
C LEU A 22 8.72 8.37 4.54
N LYS A 23 9.37 7.22 4.69
CA LYS A 23 10.28 6.98 5.82
C LYS A 23 11.47 7.92 5.81
N GLU A 24 12.02 8.25 4.63
CA GLU A 24 13.09 9.25 4.52
C GLU A 24 12.62 10.64 4.94
N GLN A 25 11.39 11.01 4.61
CA GLN A 25 10.79 12.28 5.01
C GLN A 25 10.47 12.36 6.52
N PHE A 26 10.11 11.23 7.12
CA PHE A 26 9.74 11.11 8.54
C PHE A 26 10.79 10.30 9.32
N SER A 27 12.09 10.53 9.11
CA SER A 27 13.18 9.68 9.63
C SER A 27 13.17 9.44 11.14
N GLU A 28 12.61 10.37 11.94
CA GLU A 28 12.57 10.29 13.41
C GLU A 28 11.29 9.64 13.95
N SER A 29 10.25 9.43 13.13
CA SER A 29 8.96 8.89 13.60
C SER A 29 8.16 8.21 12.50
N PRO A 30 7.28 7.24 12.82
CA PRO A 30 6.41 6.65 11.80
C PRO A 30 5.58 7.72 11.08
N PRO A 31 5.50 7.70 9.73
CA PRO A 31 4.73 8.68 8.99
C PRO A 31 3.26 8.65 9.43
N PRO A 32 2.60 9.80 9.64
CA PRO A 32 1.19 9.86 9.98
C PRO A 32 0.32 9.16 8.92
N VAL A 33 -0.77 8.51 9.34
CA VAL A 33 -1.66 7.74 8.45
C VAL A 33 -2.21 8.59 7.29
N ILE A 34 -2.39 9.90 7.49
CA ILE A 34 -2.86 10.82 6.44
C ILE A 34 -1.90 10.92 5.25
N ASN A 35 -0.60 10.73 5.50
CA ASN A 35 0.49 10.79 4.51
C ASN A 35 0.70 9.48 3.75
N TRP A 36 0.14 8.37 4.24
CA TRP A 36 0.25 7.08 3.57
C TRP A 36 -0.42 7.15 2.18
N PRO A 37 0.03 6.37 1.20
CA PRO A 37 -0.56 6.38 -0.13
C PRO A 37 -2.03 5.94 -0.12
N LYS A 38 -2.82 6.59 -0.98
CA LYS A 38 -4.21 6.26 -1.27
C LYS A 38 -4.29 5.14 -2.32
N THR A 39 -5.41 4.40 -2.33
CA THR A 39 -5.64 3.36 -3.35
C THR A 39 -5.46 3.88 -4.78
N ARG A 40 -5.91 5.10 -5.05
CA ARG A 40 -5.82 5.71 -6.40
C ARG A 40 -4.37 5.94 -6.85
N GLU A 41 -3.51 6.42 -5.97
CA GLU A 41 -2.09 6.67 -6.30
C GLU A 41 -1.38 5.36 -6.68
N LEU A 42 -1.68 4.27 -5.97
CA LEU A 42 -1.16 2.94 -6.27
C LEU A 42 -1.76 2.37 -7.57
N ALA A 43 -3.06 2.57 -7.79
CA ALA A 43 -3.74 2.12 -8.99
C ALA A 43 -3.20 2.81 -10.25
N ASP A 44 -3.06 4.13 -10.21
CA ASP A 44 -2.55 4.95 -11.32
C ASP A 44 -1.12 4.53 -11.69
N LYS A 45 -0.25 4.31 -10.69
CA LYS A 45 1.13 3.81 -10.92
C LYS A 45 1.16 2.38 -11.47
N ALA A 46 0.28 1.51 -11.01
CA ALA A 46 0.21 0.11 -11.46
C ALA A 46 -0.56 -0.06 -12.78
N GLN A 47 -1.10 1.02 -13.35
CA GLN A 47 -2.00 1.00 -14.52
C GLN A 47 -3.21 0.06 -14.31
N LEU A 48 -3.78 0.10 -13.11
CA LEU A 48 -4.95 -0.68 -12.71
C LEU A 48 -6.15 0.24 -12.47
N ASP A 49 -7.35 -0.30 -12.60
CA ASP A 49 -8.51 0.37 -12.05
C ASP A 49 -8.48 0.35 -10.51
N ILE A 50 -9.12 1.34 -9.90
CA ILE A 50 -9.09 1.54 -8.45
C ILE A 50 -9.69 0.34 -7.66
N TYR A 51 -10.62 -0.41 -8.24
CA TYR A 51 -11.24 -1.56 -7.58
C TYR A 51 -10.32 -2.77 -7.62
N THR A 52 -9.67 -3.04 -8.75
CA THR A 52 -8.66 -4.10 -8.88
C THR A 52 -7.48 -3.83 -7.95
N ALA A 53 -6.97 -2.60 -7.92
CA ALA A 53 -5.89 -2.23 -7.00
C ALA A 53 -6.30 -2.46 -5.54
N ARG A 54 -7.52 -2.06 -5.15
CA ARG A 54 -8.04 -2.31 -3.80
C ARG A 54 -8.10 -3.81 -3.49
N LEU A 55 -8.60 -4.63 -4.40
CA LEU A 55 -8.68 -6.08 -4.19
C LEU A 55 -7.29 -6.72 -4.01
N VAL A 56 -6.30 -6.28 -4.79
CA VAL A 56 -4.91 -6.75 -4.63
C VAL A 56 -4.35 -6.33 -3.27
N LEU A 57 -4.54 -5.08 -2.87
CA LEU A 57 -4.07 -4.57 -1.58
C LEU A 57 -4.73 -5.28 -0.39
N MET A 58 -6.02 -5.61 -0.49
CA MET A 58 -6.71 -6.40 0.55
C MET A 58 -6.11 -7.80 0.68
N LYS A 59 -5.78 -8.47 -0.42
CA LYS A 59 -5.07 -9.76 -0.35
C LYS A 59 -3.70 -9.63 0.30
N LEU A 60 -2.97 -8.55 0.02
CA LEU A 60 -1.69 -8.28 0.68
C LEU A 60 -1.85 -8.00 2.19
N VAL A 61 -2.98 -7.44 2.61
CA VAL A 61 -3.34 -7.32 4.04
C VAL A 61 -3.62 -8.69 4.65
N ASP A 62 -4.40 -9.54 3.98
CA ASP A 62 -4.66 -10.92 4.42
C ASP A 62 -3.36 -11.74 4.54
N GLU A 63 -2.38 -11.45 3.68
CA GLU A 63 -1.02 -12.03 3.71
C GLU A 63 -0.08 -11.38 4.75
N ASN A 64 -0.54 -10.40 5.54
CA ASN A 64 0.25 -9.62 6.50
C ASN A 64 1.44 -8.87 5.89
N ARG A 65 1.43 -8.60 4.58
CA ARG A 65 2.48 -7.84 3.87
C ARG A 65 2.20 -6.34 3.86
N VAL A 66 0.93 -5.96 3.97
CA VAL A 66 0.46 -4.57 3.92
C VAL A 66 -0.46 -4.30 5.10
N LYS A 67 -0.48 -3.06 5.57
CA LYS A 67 -1.44 -2.53 6.54
C LYS A 67 -2.38 -1.56 5.84
N MET A 68 -3.64 -1.58 6.27
CA MET A 68 -4.66 -0.61 5.86
C MET A 68 -5.00 0.28 7.06
N SER A 69 -5.32 1.55 6.83
CA SER A 69 -5.93 2.39 7.87
C SER A 69 -7.25 1.81 8.37
N GLU A 70 -7.50 1.91 9.68
CA GLU A 70 -8.73 1.42 10.31
C GLU A 70 -9.99 2.06 9.72
N THR A 71 -9.89 3.35 9.37
CA THR A 71 -10.97 4.12 8.76
C THR A 71 -10.50 4.82 7.49
N LYS A 72 -11.46 5.38 6.74
CA LYS A 72 -11.13 6.22 5.59
C LYS A 72 -10.60 7.57 6.09
N VAL A 73 -9.42 7.95 5.61
CA VAL A 73 -8.86 9.29 5.84
C VAL A 73 -9.18 10.14 4.61
N MET A 74 -9.91 11.25 4.79
CA MET A 74 -10.37 12.09 3.67
C MET A 74 -11.03 11.26 2.56
N ASN A 75 -12.00 10.41 2.93
CA ASN A 75 -12.78 9.54 2.02
C ASN A 75 -11.99 8.47 1.25
N SER A 76 -10.70 8.26 1.54
CA SER A 76 -9.91 7.18 0.94
C SER A 76 -9.25 6.31 2.00
N LEU A 77 -9.12 5.01 1.71
CA LEU A 77 -8.25 4.12 2.47
C LEU A 77 -6.79 4.52 2.26
N ARG A 78 -5.98 4.20 3.27
CA ARG A 78 -4.54 4.46 3.31
C ARG A 78 -3.80 3.15 3.50
N TRP A 79 -2.64 3.01 2.87
CA TRP A 79 -1.91 1.76 2.79
C TRP A 79 -0.45 1.96 3.16
N PHE A 80 0.12 1.02 3.90
CA PHE A 80 1.53 1.07 4.27
C PHE A 80 2.12 -0.33 4.32
N ILE A 81 3.43 -0.45 4.11
CA ILE A 81 4.09 -1.75 4.25
C ILE A 81 3.99 -2.26 5.68
N ALA A 82 3.65 -3.54 5.83
CA ALA A 82 3.79 -4.19 7.13
C ALA A 82 5.28 -4.48 7.34
N HIS A 83 5.81 -4.08 8.49
CA HIS A 83 7.06 -4.66 8.94
C HIS A 83 6.76 -6.11 9.34
N PRO A 84 7.60 -7.11 8.98
CA PRO A 84 7.55 -8.41 9.62
C PRO A 84 7.77 -8.13 11.10
N THR A 85 6.69 -8.14 11.86
CA THR A 85 6.77 -8.19 13.31
C THR A 85 7.12 -9.65 13.53
N GLU A 86 8.41 -9.93 13.75
CA GLU A 86 8.82 -11.23 14.28
C GLU A 86 7.86 -11.54 15.43
N LYS A 87 7.14 -12.65 15.27
CA LYS A 87 6.20 -13.16 16.26
C LYS A 87 6.96 -13.82 17.39
#